data_AF-A0A1B6D9X8-F1
#
_entry.id   AF-A0A1B6D9X8-F1
#
_cell.length_a   1.000
_cell.length_b   1.000
_cell.length_c   1.000
_cell.angle_alpha   90.00
_cell.angle_beta   90.00
_cell.angle_gamma   90.00
#
_symmetry.space_group_name_H-M   'P 1'
#
loop_
_entity.id
_entity.type
_entity.pdbx_description
1 polymer ?
#
loop_
_entity_poly.entity_id
_entity_poly.type
_entity_poly.pdbx_seq_one_letter_code
_entity_poly.pdbx_strand_id
1 'polypeptide(L)'
;MHMHKVTGNSDNMEEILSLFFSQISLLCFDKAKEIVERERDTSPAGPYRLFLSQLPNLLIAEKSYVELGFVSSKNKIFLRKDNSLKSMYEQLRQDLHKLEESSDIKVALMAGKICHYLMLRSQLIDIYEKLYGMGSSNRPMKCEEVLTQVEGILDAILKSQSDLNMIKASCIQECEILLYLLRALLDVQNCQFLPSLVNLHSAHIRLNTWERALQNRE
;
A
#
# COMPACT_ATOMS: atom_id res chain seq x y z
N MET A 1 -7.78 -40.96 25.57
CA MET A 1 -7.42 -39.55 25.88
C MET A 1 -6.99 -38.88 24.59
N HIS A 2 -7.95 -38.41 23.78
CA HIS A 2 -7.66 -37.68 22.55
C HIS A 2 -7.50 -36.20 22.90
N MET A 3 -6.26 -35.71 22.86
CA MET A 3 -6.00 -34.29 22.87
C MET A 3 -6.63 -33.70 21.62
N HIS A 4 -7.72 -32.95 21.81
CA HIS A 4 -8.18 -31.97 20.82
C HIS A 4 -7.01 -31.03 20.55
N LYS A 5 -6.40 -31.15 19.37
CA LYS A 5 -5.69 -30.02 18.76
C LYS A 5 -6.76 -28.94 18.60
N VAL A 6 -6.75 -27.94 19.46
CA VAL A 6 -7.44 -26.68 19.21
C VAL A 6 -6.74 -26.07 18.00
N THR A 7 -7.26 -26.38 16.81
CA THR A 7 -6.91 -25.69 15.58
C THR A 7 -7.34 -24.24 15.77
N GLY A 8 -6.34 -23.37 15.87
CA GLY A 8 -6.53 -21.97 16.23
C GLY A 8 -7.39 -21.22 15.23
N ASN A 9 -7.96 -20.12 15.71
CA ASN A 9 -8.93 -19.18 15.13
C ASN A 9 -8.60 -18.58 13.74
N SER A 10 -7.60 -19.09 13.00
CA SER A 10 -7.18 -18.55 11.69
C SER A 10 -8.15 -18.89 10.55
N ASP A 11 -9.23 -19.62 10.83
CA ASP A 11 -10.26 -19.92 9.82
C ASP A 11 -11.01 -18.68 9.34
N ASN A 12 -11.13 -17.63 10.17
CA ASN A 12 -11.74 -16.35 9.79
C ASN A 12 -10.73 -15.31 9.28
N MET A 13 -9.45 -15.67 9.14
CA MET A 13 -8.37 -14.73 8.78
C MET A 13 -8.67 -13.97 7.48
N GLU A 14 -9.13 -14.67 6.44
CA GLU A 14 -9.39 -14.07 5.13
C GLU A 14 -10.52 -13.05 5.18
N GLU A 15 -11.59 -13.34 5.93
CA GLU A 15 -12.71 -12.43 6.12
C GLU A 15 -12.29 -11.17 6.88
N ILE A 16 -11.58 -11.35 8.00
CA ILE A 16 -11.06 -10.23 8.81
C ILE A 16 -10.13 -9.34 7.99
N LEU A 17 -9.23 -9.94 7.21
CA LEU A 17 -8.31 -9.18 6.37
C LEU A 17 -9.02 -8.48 5.21
N SER A 18 -10.01 -9.13 4.61
CA SER A 18 -10.84 -8.51 3.58
C SER A 18 -11.54 -7.25 4.11
N LEU A 19 -12.15 -7.34 5.30
CA LEU A 19 -12.79 -6.20 5.96
C LEU A 19 -11.77 -5.12 6.33
N PHE A 20 -10.64 -5.51 6.92
CA PHE A 20 -9.56 -4.60 7.31
C PHE A 20 -9.01 -3.82 6.11
N PHE A 21 -8.66 -4.50 5.02
CA PHE A 21 -8.13 -3.86 3.82
C PHE A 21 -9.19 -3.07 3.05
N SER A 22 -10.46 -3.47 3.13
CA SER A 22 -11.57 -2.65 2.63
C SER A 22 -11.62 -1.30 3.36
N GLN A 23 -11.56 -1.30 4.69
CA GLN A 23 -11.53 -0.05 5.46
C GLN A 23 -10.29 0.81 5.16
N ILE A 24 -9.11 0.20 4.98
CA ILE A 24 -7.90 0.93 4.56
C ILE A 24 -8.08 1.57 3.19
N SER A 25 -8.62 0.84 2.21
CA SER A 25 -8.84 1.37 0.84
C SER A 25 -9.79 2.57 0.83
N LEU A 26 -10.68 2.65 1.83
CA LEU A 26 -11.60 3.75 2.07
C LEU A 26 -11.03 4.80 3.04
N LEU A 27 -9.76 4.72 3.44
CA LEU A 27 -9.11 5.60 4.43
C LEU A 27 -9.82 5.65 5.79
N CYS A 28 -10.62 4.64 6.13
CA CYS A 28 -11.30 4.51 7.42
C CYS A 28 -10.38 3.82 8.45
N PHE A 29 -9.24 4.45 8.76
CA PHE A 29 -8.19 3.84 9.59
C PHE A 29 -8.66 3.49 11.01
N ASP A 30 -9.53 4.28 11.62
CA ASP A 30 -10.06 4.00 12.97
C ASP A 30 -10.95 2.75 12.98
N LYS A 31 -11.86 2.63 12.00
CA LYS A 31 -12.68 1.42 11.80
C LYS A 31 -11.82 0.18 11.54
N ALA A 32 -10.78 0.31 10.70
CA ALA A 32 -9.84 -0.77 10.41
C ALA A 32 -9.11 -1.24 11.69
N LYS A 33 -8.71 -0.30 12.55
CA LYS A 33 -8.05 -0.59 13.82
C LYS A 33 -8.97 -1.35 14.77
N GLU A 34 -10.21 -0.89 14.93
CA GLU A 34 -11.20 -1.56 15.78
C GLU A 34 -11.45 -3.02 15.38
N ILE A 35 -11.53 -3.30 14.08
CA ILE A 35 -11.72 -4.67 13.55
C ILE A 35 -10.59 -5.59 14.02
N VAL A 36 -9.34 -5.17 13.82
CA VAL A 36 -8.17 -5.98 14.16
C VAL A 36 -7.98 -6.11 15.67
N GLU A 37 -8.17 -5.04 16.44
CA GLU A 37 -8.01 -5.09 17.89
C GLU A 37 -9.05 -6.02 18.53
N ARG A 38 -10.30 -5.98 18.06
CA ARG A 38 -11.36 -6.89 18.50
C ARG A 38 -11.01 -8.36 18.23
N GLU A 39 -10.55 -8.67 17.02
CA GLU A 39 -10.15 -10.05 16.68
C GLU A 39 -8.91 -10.49 17.48
N ARG A 40 -7.94 -9.59 17.68
CA ARG A 40 -6.71 -9.87 18.45
C ARG A 40 -7.01 -10.16 19.92
N ASP A 41 -7.97 -9.45 20.51
CA ASP A 41 -8.31 -9.57 21.93
C ASP A 41 -9.13 -10.82 22.24
N THR A 42 -9.87 -11.33 21.25
CA THR A 42 -10.60 -12.62 21.33
C THR A 42 -9.75 -13.83 20.90
N SER A 43 -8.68 -13.60 20.14
CA SER A 43 -7.77 -14.65 19.68
C SER A 43 -6.86 -15.20 20.79
N PRO A 44 -6.67 -16.53 20.88
CA PRO A 44 -5.75 -17.13 21.83
C PRO A 44 -4.29 -16.75 21.53
N ALA A 45 -3.41 -16.90 22.53
CA ALA A 45 -1.98 -16.70 22.33
C ALA A 45 -1.43 -17.67 21.26
N GLY A 46 -0.71 -17.13 20.28
CA GLY A 46 -0.14 -17.90 19.17
C GLY A 46 0.25 -17.04 17.98
N PRO A 47 0.72 -17.65 16.89
CA PRO A 47 1.19 -16.93 15.70
C PRO A 47 0.14 -16.01 15.08
N TYR A 48 -1.13 -16.41 15.07
CA TYR A 48 -2.21 -15.57 14.54
C TYR A 48 -2.39 -14.27 15.35
N ARG A 49 -2.35 -14.34 16.68
CA ARG A 49 -2.42 -13.15 17.54
C ARG A 49 -1.21 -12.24 17.37
N LEU A 50 -0.02 -12.82 17.18
CA LEU A 50 1.21 -12.07 16.88
C LEU A 50 1.17 -11.39 15.51
N PHE A 51 0.53 -12.03 14.53
CA PHE A 51 0.27 -11.44 13.23
C PHE A 51 -0.70 -10.26 13.34
N LEU A 52 -1.84 -10.44 14.02
CA LEU A 52 -2.81 -9.38 14.26
C LEU A 52 -2.20 -8.20 15.04
N SER A 53 -1.23 -8.43 15.91
CA SER A 53 -0.56 -7.33 16.63
C SER A 53 0.34 -6.46 15.73
N GLN A 54 0.69 -6.90 14.52
CA GLN A 54 1.46 -6.10 13.56
C GLN A 54 0.58 -5.18 12.71
N LEU A 55 -0.69 -5.55 12.48
CA LEU A 55 -1.57 -4.81 11.57
C LEU A 55 -1.87 -3.35 12.01
N PRO A 56 -1.91 -2.98 13.31
CA PRO A 56 -1.99 -1.58 13.71
C PRO A 56 -0.78 -0.74 13.25
N ASN A 57 0.41 -1.33 13.20
CA ASN A 57 1.60 -0.64 12.67
C ASN A 57 1.48 -0.41 11.16
N LEU A 58 0.86 -1.36 10.44
CA LEU A 58 0.51 -1.19 9.02
C LEU A 58 -0.42 0.02 8.83
N LEU A 59 -1.45 0.19 9.67
CA LEU A 59 -2.35 1.35 9.58
C LEU A 59 -1.63 2.68 9.77
N ILE A 60 -0.71 2.75 10.73
CA ILE A 60 0.08 3.95 10.99
C ILE A 60 0.93 4.29 9.75
N ALA A 61 1.59 3.29 9.16
CA ALA A 61 2.40 3.46 7.96
C ALA A 61 1.54 3.87 6.74
N GLU A 62 0.39 3.24 6.51
CA GLU A 62 -0.53 3.58 5.42
C GLU A 62 -1.11 4.98 5.57
N LYS A 63 -1.51 5.38 6.78
CA LYS A 63 -1.99 6.74 7.06
C LYS A 63 -0.91 7.78 6.73
N SER A 64 0.31 7.54 7.19
CA SER A 64 1.45 8.43 6.90
C SER A 64 1.81 8.45 5.40
N TYR A 65 1.62 7.35 4.69
CA TYR A 65 1.79 7.29 3.23
C TYR A 65 0.79 8.21 2.51
N VAL A 66 -0.49 8.14 2.85
CA VAL A 66 -1.55 8.93 2.21
C VAL A 66 -1.38 10.44 2.44
N GLU A 67 -0.78 10.84 3.57
CA GLU A 67 -0.45 12.23 3.87
C GLU A 67 0.70 12.79 3.01
N LEU A 68 1.44 11.93 2.28
CA LEU A 68 2.58 12.26 1.42
C LEU A 68 3.68 13.09 2.10
N GLY A 69 3.71 13.11 3.44
CA GLY A 69 4.66 13.90 4.22
C GLY A 69 6.14 13.51 3.99
N PHE A 70 6.38 12.28 3.52
CA PHE A 70 7.70 11.76 3.19
C PHE A 70 8.35 12.39 1.95
N VAL A 71 7.54 13.00 1.07
CA VAL A 71 7.98 13.51 -0.23
C VAL A 71 8.85 14.76 -0.08
N SER A 72 8.56 15.61 0.92
CA SER A 72 9.30 16.87 1.11
C SER A 72 10.61 16.69 1.88
N SER A 73 11.69 17.32 1.39
CA SER A 73 12.98 17.35 2.08
C SER A 73 12.97 18.20 3.36
N LYS A 74 12.03 19.15 3.50
CA LYS A 74 11.89 19.98 4.70
C LYS A 74 11.51 19.16 5.92
N ASN A 75 10.72 18.10 5.73
CA ASN A 75 10.36 17.17 6.80
C ASN A 75 11.53 16.26 7.22
N LYS A 76 12.55 16.07 6.36
CA LYS A 76 13.75 15.28 6.68
C LYS A 76 14.74 15.99 7.61
N ILE A 77 14.63 17.31 7.78
CA ILE A 77 15.52 18.10 8.65
C ILE A 77 15.08 18.02 10.12
N PHE A 78 13.77 17.86 10.38
CA PHE A 78 13.20 17.79 11.72
C PHE A 78 12.88 16.37 12.20
N LEU A 79 12.69 15.41 11.29
CA LEU A 79 12.49 14.01 11.63
C LEU A 79 13.84 13.28 11.64
N ARG A 80 14.22 12.72 12.80
CA ARG A 80 15.34 11.80 12.91
C ARG A 80 15.18 10.70 11.85
N LYS A 81 16.27 10.36 11.16
CA LYS A 81 16.37 9.37 10.07
C LYS A 81 15.64 8.05 10.38
N ASP A 82 15.53 7.70 11.67
CA ASP A 82 14.93 6.48 12.19
C ASP A 82 13.38 6.45 12.11
N ASN A 83 12.70 7.60 11.93
CA ASN A 83 11.24 7.74 11.83
C ASN A 83 10.74 8.09 10.41
N SER A 84 11.55 7.83 9.38
CA SER A 84 11.07 7.97 8.00
C SER A 84 9.95 6.97 7.69
N LEU A 85 9.09 7.30 6.72
CA LEU A 85 8.07 6.36 6.27
C LEU A 85 8.69 5.01 5.84
N LYS A 86 9.80 5.05 5.11
CA LYS A 86 10.52 3.85 4.69
C LYS A 86 11.01 2.99 5.86
N SER A 87 11.49 3.60 6.94
CA SER A 87 11.92 2.83 8.12
C SER A 87 10.73 2.19 8.84
N MET A 88 9.56 2.82 8.84
CA MET A 88 8.33 2.18 9.35
C MET A 88 7.93 0.96 8.51
N TYR A 89 7.92 1.07 7.18
CA TYR A 89 7.64 -0.06 6.28
C TYR A 89 8.67 -1.18 6.43
N GLU A 90 9.96 -0.84 6.53
CA GLU A 90 11.04 -1.81 6.67
C GLU A 90 10.98 -2.54 8.02
N GLN A 91 10.77 -1.82 9.11
CA GLN A 91 10.61 -2.41 10.44
C GLN A 91 9.42 -3.37 10.48
N LEU A 92 8.28 -2.94 9.96
CA LEU A 92 7.09 -3.78 9.88
C LEU A 92 7.32 -5.03 9.03
N ARG A 93 8.01 -4.89 7.89
CA ARG A 93 8.38 -6.01 7.04
C ARG A 93 9.28 -7.01 7.76
N GLN A 94 10.27 -6.54 8.53
CA GLN A 94 11.13 -7.42 9.34
C GLN A 94 10.35 -8.18 10.41
N ASP A 95 9.38 -7.54 11.05
CA ASP A 95 8.56 -8.18 12.08
C ASP A 95 7.58 -9.20 11.49
N LEU A 96 7.01 -8.93 10.31
CA LEU A 96 6.19 -9.89 9.57
C LEU A 96 7.01 -11.03 8.97
N HIS A 97 8.23 -10.78 8.48
CA HIS A 97 9.10 -11.80 7.93
C HIS A 97 9.45 -12.88 8.97
N LYS A 98 9.56 -12.52 10.26
CA LYS A 98 9.73 -13.51 11.35
C LYS A 98 8.55 -14.48 11.46
N LEU A 99 7.37 -14.09 11.00
CA LEU A 99 6.16 -14.92 11.01
C LEU A 99 6.05 -15.81 9.78
N GLU A 100 6.86 -15.61 8.74
CA GLU A 100 6.92 -16.50 7.57
C GLU A 100 7.49 -17.89 7.94
N GLU A 101 8.27 -17.98 9.02
CA GLU A 101 8.79 -19.23 9.58
C GLU A 101 7.81 -19.89 10.58
N SER A 102 6.57 -19.38 10.68
CA SER A 102 5.57 -19.90 11.61
C SER A 102 5.14 -21.33 11.28
N SER A 103 4.79 -22.09 12.31
CA SER A 103 4.12 -23.39 12.17
C SER A 103 2.68 -23.29 11.65
N ASP A 104 2.06 -22.11 11.73
CA ASP A 104 0.75 -21.85 11.11
C ASP A 104 0.96 -21.39 9.65
N ILE A 105 0.70 -22.31 8.72
CA ILE A 105 0.89 -22.10 7.27
C ILE A 105 0.07 -20.90 6.77
N LYS A 106 -1.15 -20.69 7.28
CA LYS A 106 -2.00 -19.57 6.85
C LYS A 106 -1.37 -18.23 7.24
N VAL A 107 -0.89 -18.15 8.49
CA VAL A 107 -0.17 -16.97 9.00
C VAL A 107 1.09 -16.71 8.19
N ALA A 108 1.91 -17.75 7.96
CA ALA A 108 3.15 -17.63 7.21
C ALA A 108 2.93 -17.11 5.78
N LEU A 109 1.98 -17.71 5.05
CA LEU A 109 1.64 -17.30 3.69
C LEU A 109 1.12 -15.85 3.65
N MET A 110 0.28 -15.48 4.62
CA MET A 110 -0.30 -14.14 4.66
C MET A 110 0.71 -13.07 5.05
N ALA A 111 1.61 -13.37 6.01
CA ALA A 111 2.72 -12.50 6.34
C ALA A 111 3.59 -12.22 5.10
N GLY A 112 3.93 -13.27 4.32
CA GLY A 112 4.66 -13.12 3.06
C GLY A 112 3.92 -12.27 2.01
N LYS A 113 2.60 -12.43 1.88
CA LYS A 113 1.77 -11.59 0.98
C LYS A 113 1.82 -10.11 1.40
N ILE A 114 1.75 -9.82 2.69
CA ILE A 114 1.86 -8.44 3.21
C ILE A 114 3.30 -7.91 3.04
N CYS A 115 4.33 -8.71 3.31
CA CYS A 115 5.73 -8.33 3.08
C CYS A 115 5.97 -7.92 1.61
N HIS A 116 5.45 -8.69 0.67
CA HIS A 116 5.53 -8.36 -0.75
C HIS A 116 4.80 -7.06 -1.09
N TYR A 117 3.60 -6.86 -0.53
CA TYR A 117 2.86 -5.60 -0.66
C TYR A 117 3.67 -4.39 -0.13
N LEU A 118 4.24 -4.49 1.08
CA LEU A 118 5.05 -3.43 1.70
C LEU A 118 6.30 -3.09 0.87
N MET A 119 6.91 -4.10 0.22
CA MET A 119 8.01 -3.90 -0.70
C MET A 119 7.58 -3.07 -1.93
N LEU A 120 6.47 -3.42 -2.58
CA LEU A 120 5.96 -2.68 -3.74
C LEU A 120 5.57 -1.25 -3.37
N ARG A 121 4.93 -1.07 -2.22
CA ARG A 121 4.60 0.24 -1.66
C ARG A 121 5.85 1.09 -1.40
N SER A 122 6.92 0.48 -0.90
CA SER A 122 8.21 1.17 -0.70
C SER A 122 8.83 1.65 -2.02
N GLN A 123 8.68 0.89 -3.11
CA GLN A 123 9.12 1.33 -4.44
C GLN A 123 8.30 2.52 -4.95
N LEU A 124 7.00 2.59 -4.65
CA LEU A 124 6.19 3.79 -4.95
C LEU A 124 6.68 5.01 -4.15
N ILE A 125 7.10 4.83 -2.90
CA ILE A 125 7.72 5.91 -2.10
C ILE A 125 8.97 6.44 -2.84
N ASP A 126 9.85 5.56 -3.33
CA ASP A 126 11.02 5.96 -4.13
C ASP A 126 10.63 6.80 -5.35
N ILE A 127 9.58 6.40 -6.05
CA ILE A 127 9.08 7.12 -7.23
C ILE A 127 8.58 8.51 -6.85
N TYR A 128 7.76 8.64 -5.81
CA TYR A 128 7.28 9.95 -5.38
C TYR A 128 8.40 10.89 -4.90
N GLU A 129 9.38 10.36 -4.15
CA GLU A 129 10.55 11.15 -3.76
C GLU A 129 11.37 11.59 -4.98
N LYS A 130 11.55 10.71 -5.96
CA LYS A 130 12.24 11.02 -7.22
C LYS A 130 11.50 12.10 -8.01
N LEU A 131 10.18 11.96 -8.17
CA LEU A 131 9.32 12.95 -8.84
C LEU A 131 9.44 14.33 -8.19
N TYR A 132 9.39 14.39 -6.86
CA TYR A 132 9.55 15.66 -6.14
C TYR A 132 10.96 16.25 -6.29
N GLY A 133 11.99 15.41 -6.23
CA GLY A 133 13.37 15.84 -6.46
C GLY A 133 13.56 16.42 -7.86
N MET A 134 12.93 15.82 -8.88
CA MET A 134 12.95 16.30 -10.26
C MET A 134 12.19 17.63 -10.40
N GLY A 135 11.00 17.74 -9.82
CA GLY A 135 10.20 18.99 -9.85
C GLY A 135 10.83 20.15 -9.08
N SER A 136 11.67 19.85 -8.09
CA SER A 136 12.46 20.87 -7.36
C SER A 136 13.72 21.31 -8.11
N SER A 137 14.07 20.64 -9.21
CA SER A 137 15.25 20.93 -10.02
C SER A 137 14.90 21.74 -11.25
N ASN A 138 15.82 22.59 -11.74
CA ASN A 138 15.68 23.29 -13.02
C ASN A 138 15.96 22.37 -14.24
N ARG A 139 16.09 21.06 -14.03
CA ARG A 139 16.38 20.10 -15.11
C ARG A 139 15.08 19.58 -15.72
N PRO A 140 15.07 19.27 -17.03
CA PRO A 140 13.91 18.66 -17.65
C PRO A 140 13.60 17.32 -16.98
N MET A 141 12.31 17.08 -16.74
CA MET A 141 11.83 15.87 -16.09
C MET A 141 11.94 14.68 -17.05
N LYS A 142 12.72 13.67 -16.67
CA LYS A 142 12.82 12.36 -17.34
C LYS A 142 11.56 11.50 -17.11
N CYS A 143 10.44 11.89 -17.72
CA CYS A 143 9.15 11.20 -17.53
C CYS A 143 9.19 9.73 -17.96
N GLU A 144 9.89 9.41 -19.05
CA GLU A 144 10.03 8.04 -19.58
C GLU A 144 10.66 7.07 -18.57
N GLU A 145 11.69 7.52 -17.85
CA GLU A 145 12.36 6.70 -16.83
C GLU A 145 11.39 6.38 -15.68
N VAL A 146 10.57 7.35 -15.28
CA VAL A 146 9.57 7.14 -14.21
C VAL A 146 8.42 6.27 -14.71
N LEU A 147 7.96 6.46 -15.94
CA LEU A 147 6.94 5.62 -16.57
C LEU A 147 7.31 4.13 -16.50
N THR A 148 8.50 3.78 -16.97
CA THR A 148 9.00 2.39 -16.94
C THR A 148 9.03 1.82 -15.52
N GLN A 149 9.40 2.64 -14.52
CA GLN A 149 9.41 2.21 -13.12
C GLN A 149 7.99 1.93 -12.60
N VAL A 150 7.03 2.79 -12.90
CA VAL A 150 5.62 2.59 -12.50
C VAL A 150 5.01 1.39 -13.22
N GLU A 151 5.32 1.18 -14.50
CA GLU A 151 4.87 0.01 -15.28
C GLU A 151 5.42 -1.29 -14.68
N GLY A 152 6.69 -1.30 -14.26
CA GLY A 152 7.29 -2.45 -13.58
C GLY A 152 6.61 -2.78 -12.25
N ILE A 153 6.24 -1.77 -11.45
CA ILE A 153 5.49 -1.97 -10.21
C ILE A 153 4.09 -2.52 -10.52
N LEU A 154 3.38 -1.93 -11.49
CA LEU A 154 2.04 -2.38 -11.88
C LEU A 154 2.05 -3.84 -12.34
N ASP A 155 3.00 -4.21 -13.20
CA ASP A 155 3.17 -5.59 -13.66
C ASP A 155 3.44 -6.56 -12.49
N ALA A 156 4.30 -6.17 -11.55
CA ALA A 156 4.56 -6.96 -10.33
C ALA A 156 3.29 -7.14 -9.47
N ILE A 157 2.49 -6.09 -9.29
CA ILE A 157 1.20 -6.16 -8.58
C ILE A 157 0.26 -7.13 -9.29
N LEU A 158 0.10 -6.99 -10.61
CA LEU A 158 -0.83 -7.80 -11.40
C LEU A 158 -0.46 -9.30 -11.34
N LYS A 159 0.84 -9.62 -11.43
CA LYS A 159 1.36 -10.99 -11.34
C LYS A 159 1.28 -11.60 -9.94
N SER A 160 1.17 -10.79 -8.89
CA SER A 160 1.05 -11.27 -7.51
C SER A 160 -0.23 -12.10 -7.30
N GLN A 161 -0.09 -13.34 -6.84
CA GLN A 161 -1.17 -14.28 -6.49
C GLN A 161 -1.80 -13.95 -5.12
N SER A 162 -1.87 -12.67 -4.76
CA SER A 162 -2.36 -12.23 -3.46
C SER A 162 -3.88 -12.05 -3.46
N ASP A 163 -4.56 -12.67 -2.50
CA ASP A 163 -6.01 -12.53 -2.26
C ASP A 163 -6.36 -11.22 -1.52
N LEU A 164 -5.38 -10.35 -1.30
CA LEU A 164 -5.56 -9.02 -0.70
C LEU A 164 -6.19 -8.05 -1.72
N ASN A 165 -7.36 -8.41 -2.24
CA ASN A 165 -7.96 -7.79 -3.42
C ASN A 165 -8.22 -6.29 -3.27
N MET A 166 -8.70 -5.84 -2.09
CA MET A 166 -9.04 -4.43 -1.89
C MET A 166 -7.80 -3.53 -1.92
N ILE A 167 -6.72 -3.91 -1.23
CA ILE A 167 -5.50 -3.11 -1.22
C ILE A 167 -4.73 -3.23 -2.54
N LYS A 168 -4.78 -4.41 -3.18
CA LYS A 168 -4.26 -4.62 -4.54
C LYS A 168 -4.96 -3.71 -5.54
N ALA A 169 -6.29 -3.63 -5.51
CA ALA A 169 -7.07 -2.73 -6.37
C ALA A 169 -6.70 -1.26 -6.15
N SER A 170 -6.53 -0.84 -4.89
CA SER A 170 -6.08 0.51 -4.56
C SER A 170 -4.70 0.83 -5.17
N CYS A 171 -3.73 -0.09 -5.08
CA CYS A 171 -2.40 0.11 -5.69
C CYS A 171 -2.47 0.17 -7.22
N ILE A 172 -3.25 -0.73 -7.83
CA ILE A 172 -3.42 -0.77 -9.30
C ILE A 172 -3.96 0.58 -9.76
N GLN A 173 -5.02 1.06 -9.09
CA GLN A 173 -5.65 2.33 -9.43
C GLN A 173 -4.70 3.52 -9.30
N GLU A 174 -3.91 3.56 -8.22
CA GLU A 174 -2.88 4.59 -8.04
C GLU A 174 -1.82 4.55 -9.15
N CYS A 175 -1.28 3.37 -9.47
CA CYS A 175 -0.30 3.20 -10.54
C CYS A 175 -0.89 3.61 -11.89
N GLU A 176 -2.12 3.19 -12.22
CA GLU A 176 -2.78 3.55 -13.47
C GLU A 176 -2.98 5.06 -13.59
N ILE A 177 -3.46 5.72 -12.53
CA ILE A 177 -3.62 7.18 -12.52
C ILE A 177 -2.26 7.85 -12.75
N LEU A 178 -1.21 7.40 -12.06
CA LEU A 178 0.13 7.92 -12.22
C LEU A 178 0.66 7.73 -13.66
N LEU A 179 0.42 6.58 -14.28
CA LEU A 179 0.78 6.33 -15.68
C LEU A 179 0.05 7.26 -16.64
N TYR A 180 -1.26 7.46 -16.48
CA TYR A 180 -2.01 8.39 -17.32
C TYR A 180 -1.49 9.83 -17.18
N LEU A 181 -1.21 10.29 -15.96
CA LEU A 181 -0.69 11.64 -15.73
C LEU A 181 0.72 11.82 -16.31
N LEU A 182 1.60 10.84 -16.15
CA LEU A 182 2.96 10.88 -16.71
C LEU A 182 2.96 10.82 -18.24
N ARG A 183 2.08 10.00 -18.85
CA ARG A 183 1.90 9.96 -20.30
C ARG A 183 1.36 11.27 -20.83
N ALA A 184 0.34 11.84 -20.17
CA ALA A 184 -0.17 13.17 -20.51
C ALA A 184 0.92 14.24 -20.46
N LEU A 185 1.76 14.23 -19.42
CA LEU A 185 2.87 15.17 -19.29
C LEU A 185 3.88 15.03 -20.45
N LEU A 186 4.24 13.79 -20.81
CA LEU A 186 5.13 13.51 -21.93
C LEU A 186 4.51 13.96 -23.27
N ASP A 187 3.23 13.68 -23.48
CA ASP A 187 2.49 14.10 -24.67
C ASP A 187 2.46 15.63 -24.80
N VAL A 188 2.24 16.35 -23.69
CA VAL A 188 2.27 17.83 -23.66
C VAL A 188 3.67 18.35 -24.01
N GLN A 189 4.73 17.75 -23.47
CA GLN A 189 6.12 18.11 -23.80
C GLN A 189 6.42 17.95 -25.30
N ASN A 190 5.78 16.96 -25.94
CA ASN A 190 5.92 16.66 -27.36
C ASN A 190 4.86 17.34 -28.25
N CYS A 191 4.09 18.29 -27.68
CA CYS A 191 3.00 19.00 -28.37
C CYS A 191 1.94 18.08 -29.00
N GLN A 192 1.70 16.91 -28.41
CA GLN A 192 0.70 15.94 -28.84
C GLN A 192 -0.65 16.21 -28.17
N PHE A 193 -1.48 17.04 -28.80
CA PHE A 193 -2.75 17.49 -28.22
C PHE A 193 -3.75 16.36 -27.94
N LEU A 194 -4.06 15.53 -28.94
CA LEU A 194 -5.08 14.49 -28.76
C LEU A 194 -4.67 13.42 -27.73
N PRO A 195 -3.45 12.83 -27.79
CA PRO A 195 -2.99 11.87 -26.79
C PRO A 195 -3.00 12.42 -25.36
N SER A 196 -2.50 13.66 -25.17
CA SER A 196 -2.51 14.30 -23.85
C SER A 196 -3.92 14.48 -23.30
N LEU A 197 -4.88 14.90 -24.12
CA LEU A 197 -6.28 15.04 -23.73
C LEU A 197 -6.90 13.70 -23.31
N VAL A 198 -6.66 12.62 -24.07
CA VAL A 198 -7.17 11.28 -23.76
C VAL A 198 -6.60 10.77 -22.43
N ASN A 199 -5.31 10.96 -22.21
CA ASN A 199 -4.65 10.55 -20.98
C ASN A 199 -5.15 11.35 -19.77
N LEU A 200 -5.29 12.68 -19.89
CA LEU A 200 -5.86 13.53 -18.84
C LEU A 200 -7.31 13.14 -18.51
N HIS A 201 -8.12 12.88 -19.53
CA HIS A 201 -9.51 12.46 -19.32
C HIS A 201 -9.60 11.11 -18.60
N SER A 202 -8.74 10.15 -18.97
CA SER A 202 -8.67 8.84 -18.32
C SER A 202 -8.27 8.94 -16.85
N ALA A 203 -7.27 9.76 -16.52
CA ALA A 203 -6.89 10.06 -15.14
C ALA A 203 -8.04 10.72 -14.37
N HIS A 204 -8.73 11.69 -14.98
CA HIS A 204 -9.83 12.41 -14.38
C HIS A 204 -11.02 11.50 -14.02
N ILE A 205 -11.44 10.62 -14.93
CA ILE A 205 -12.54 9.65 -14.65
C ILE A 205 -12.19 8.78 -13.45
N ARG A 206 -10.96 8.26 -13.39
CA ARG A 206 -10.52 7.38 -12.31
C ARG A 206 -10.41 8.12 -10.97
N LEU A 207 -9.90 9.35 -10.96
CA LEU A 207 -9.86 10.19 -9.76
C LEU A 207 -11.26 10.52 -9.24
N ASN A 208 -12.20 10.89 -10.12
CA ASN A 208 -13.58 11.14 -9.71
C ASN A 208 -14.26 9.87 -9.16
N THR A 209 -13.97 8.71 -9.75
CA THR A 209 -14.52 7.43 -9.29
C THR A 209 -13.98 7.09 -7.90
N TRP A 210 -12.68 7.30 -7.68
CA TRP A 210 -12.05 7.19 -6.37
C TRP A 210 -12.72 8.12 -5.35
N GLU A 211 -12.81 9.41 -5.68
CA GLU A 211 -13.36 10.44 -4.79
C GLU A 211 -14.79 10.11 -4.35
N ARG A 212 -15.65 9.66 -5.28
CA ARG A 212 -17.02 9.23 -4.93
C ARG A 212 -17.03 8.05 -3.97
N ALA A 213 -16.13 7.08 -4.13
CA ALA A 213 -16.00 5.98 -3.17
C ALA A 213 -15.60 6.49 -1.77
N LEU A 214 -14.85 7.59 -1.70
CA LEU A 214 -14.50 8.25 -0.44
C LEU A 214 -15.62 9.12 0.15
N GLN A 215 -16.51 9.66 -0.66
CA GLN A 215 -17.64 10.47 -0.16
C GLN A 215 -18.74 9.60 0.45
N ASN A 216 -18.90 8.36 -0.02
CA ASN A 216 -19.85 7.38 0.53
C ASN A 216 -19.40 6.75 1.87
N ARG A 217 -18.58 7.45 2.66
CA ARG A 217 -18.02 7.00 3.96
C ARG A 217 -18.93 7.25 5.16
N GLU A 218 -19.88 8.17 5.00
CA GLU A 218 -20.91 8.57 5.98
C GLU A 218 -22.12 7.63 5.90
#